data_AF-A0A8D8P547-F1
#
_entry.id   AF-A0A8D8P547-F1
#
_cell.length_a   1.000
_cell.length_b   1.000
_cell.length_c   1.000
_cell.angle_alpha   90.00
_cell.angle_beta   90.00
_cell.angle_gamma   90.00
#
_symmetry.space_group_name_H-M   'P 1'
#
loop_
_entity.id
_entity.type
_entity.pdbx_description
1 polymer ?
#
loop_
_entity_poly.entity_id
_entity_poly.type
_entity_poly.pdbx_seq_one_letter_code
_entity_poly.pdbx_strand_id
1 'polypeptide(L)'
;MTNDDQQVIEHEILDLLGLSKRPRKRHSHSSMSKSAPQFLLNVYDKLSAEANNAHTRHVRSTEDKIIFTEADDRAIDQSDIIMTFLNENHHVSEVRHEKGRRLWFDLSKVDENMQIILAELRLYQLNQKNKYKKSNESMSLAVYSIMNIDGEKDLIKISETDISTNRDGWIEINVTSVVELWKMQKISNNGFYIGAYYKSRPGTEIFC
;
A
#
# COMPACT_ATOMS: atom_id res chain seq x y z
N MET A 1 34.86 13.15 -19.56
CA MET A 1 33.63 13.30 -20.35
C MET A 1 33.49 14.77 -20.67
N THR A 2 33.35 15.10 -21.95
CA THR A 2 33.16 16.47 -22.44
C THR A 2 31.69 16.88 -22.29
N ASN A 3 31.40 18.19 -22.40
CA ASN A 3 30.01 18.69 -22.34
C ASN A 3 29.17 18.11 -23.49
N ASP A 4 29.79 17.93 -24.66
CA ASP A 4 29.17 17.32 -25.84
C ASP A 4 28.79 15.85 -25.58
N ASP A 5 29.69 15.08 -24.94
CA ASP A 5 29.38 13.70 -24.53
C ASP A 5 28.16 13.65 -23.58
N GLN A 6 28.02 14.62 -22.68
CA GLN A 6 26.87 14.69 -21.76
C GLN A 6 25.56 14.98 -22.49
N GLN A 7 25.58 15.85 -23.51
CA GLN A 7 24.37 16.20 -24.28
C GLN A 7 23.91 15.05 -25.17
N VAL A 8 24.85 14.31 -25.77
CA VAL A 8 24.53 13.10 -26.56
C VAL A 8 23.87 12.05 -25.67
N ILE A 9 24.48 11.75 -24.52
CA ILE A 9 23.91 10.78 -23.56
C ILE A 9 22.55 11.25 -23.04
N GLU A 10 22.38 12.54 -22.77
CA GLU A 10 21.09 13.09 -22.34
C GLU A 10 20.01 12.85 -23.41
N HIS A 11 20.32 13.11 -24.68
CA HIS A 11 19.37 12.90 -25.78
C HIS A 11 19.01 11.42 -25.94
N GLU A 12 19.99 10.52 -25.88
CA GLU A 12 19.77 9.07 -25.96
C GLU A 12 18.87 8.57 -24.83
N ILE A 13 19.09 9.02 -23.59
CA ILE A 13 18.25 8.66 -22.45
C ILE A 13 16.81 9.16 -22.64
N LEU A 14 16.66 10.39 -23.11
CA LEU A 14 15.35 10.99 -23.35
C LEU A 14 14.58 10.23 -24.43
N ASP A 15 15.24 9.88 -25.53
CA ASP A 15 14.64 9.11 -26.62
C ASP A 15 14.25 7.69 -26.16
N LEU A 16 15.14 7.02 -25.41
CA LEU A 16 14.87 5.70 -24.82
C LEU A 16 13.65 5.71 -23.91
N LEU A 17 13.49 6.77 -23.12
CA LEU A 17 12.35 6.95 -22.21
C LEU A 17 11.12 7.54 -22.90
N GLY A 18 11.19 7.87 -24.20
CA GLY A 18 10.11 8.51 -24.94
C GLY A 18 9.77 9.92 -24.44
N LEU A 19 10.74 10.61 -23.83
CA LEU A 19 10.58 11.94 -23.25
C LEU A 19 11.10 13.02 -24.19
N SER A 20 10.23 13.94 -24.63
CA SER A 20 10.64 15.06 -25.51
C SER A 20 11.56 16.08 -24.83
N LYS A 21 11.58 16.13 -23.50
CA LYS A 21 12.44 17.02 -22.72
C LYS A 21 12.66 16.49 -21.32
N ARG A 22 13.79 16.87 -20.73
CA ARG A 22 14.09 16.57 -19.33
C ARG A 22 13.00 17.13 -18.40
N PRO A 23 12.38 16.29 -17.56
CA PRO A 23 11.45 16.76 -16.54
C PRO A 23 12.11 17.78 -15.62
N ARG A 24 11.43 18.91 -15.37
CA ARG A 24 11.91 19.92 -14.44
C ARG A 24 12.00 19.32 -13.04
N LYS A 25 13.13 19.54 -12.35
CA LYS A 25 13.29 19.26 -10.91
C LYS A 25 12.33 20.17 -10.15
N ARG A 26 11.07 19.75 -9.96
CA ARG A 26 10.17 20.42 -9.01
C ARG A 26 10.61 20.02 -7.60
N HIS A 27 10.34 20.88 -6.62
CA HIS A 27 10.47 20.51 -5.21
C HIS A 27 9.71 19.20 -4.96
N SER A 28 10.27 18.34 -4.11
CA SER A 28 9.66 17.05 -3.74
C SER A 28 8.18 17.26 -3.45
N HIS A 29 7.34 16.67 -4.28
CA HIS A 29 5.90 16.81 -4.14
C HIS A 29 5.49 16.21 -2.79
N SER A 30 4.52 16.80 -2.08
CA SER A 30 4.06 16.27 -0.78
C SER A 30 3.56 14.82 -0.85
N SER A 31 3.28 14.32 -2.06
CA SER A 31 2.97 12.91 -2.28
C SER A 31 4.15 11.97 -2.08
N MET A 32 5.40 12.43 -2.17
CA MET A 32 6.59 11.59 -1.93
C MET A 32 6.70 11.13 -0.48
N SER A 33 6.07 11.83 0.47
CA SER A 33 5.97 11.38 1.86
C SER A 33 4.80 10.41 2.09
N LYS A 34 4.04 10.05 1.05
CA LYS A 34 2.99 9.04 1.16
C LYS A 34 3.61 7.63 1.10
N SER A 35 2.87 6.68 1.65
CA SER A 35 3.28 5.27 1.75
C SER A 35 3.57 4.62 0.40
N ALA A 36 2.68 4.80 -0.58
CA ALA A 36 2.81 4.16 -1.90
C ALA A 36 4.11 4.56 -2.65
N PRO A 37 4.45 5.85 -2.81
CA PRO A 37 5.73 6.24 -3.41
C PRO A 37 6.95 5.77 -2.61
N GLN A 38 6.87 5.78 -1.27
CA GLN A 38 7.98 5.32 -0.43
C GLN A 38 8.24 3.81 -0.58
N PHE A 39 7.18 3.01 -0.73
CA PHE A 39 7.30 1.57 -1.00
C PHE A 39 8.06 1.32 -2.31
N LEU A 40 7.69 2.02 -3.39
CA LEU A 40 8.37 1.86 -4.69
C LEU A 40 9.84 2.27 -4.64
N LEU A 41 10.18 3.32 -3.87
CA LEU A 41 11.58 3.69 -3.65
C LEU A 41 12.36 2.57 -2.94
N ASN A 42 11.77 1.95 -1.91
CA ASN A 42 12.41 0.86 -1.21
C ASN A 42 12.63 -0.38 -2.11
N VAL A 43 11.65 -0.69 -2.98
CA VAL A 43 11.79 -1.78 -3.97
C VAL A 43 12.92 -1.47 -4.95
N TYR A 44 12.97 -0.23 -5.47
CA TYR A 44 14.04 0.21 -6.36
C TYR A 44 15.42 0.11 -5.71
N ASP A 45 15.54 0.57 -4.46
CA ASP A 45 16.78 0.52 -3.70
C ASP A 45 17.25 -0.92 -3.49
N LYS A 46 16.31 -1.84 -3.20
CA LYS A 46 16.59 -3.29 -3.07
C LYS A 46 17.17 -3.86 -4.37
N LEU A 47 16.45 -3.70 -5.49
CA LEU A 47 16.86 -4.20 -6.80
C LEU A 47 18.21 -3.60 -7.25
N SER A 48 18.43 -2.31 -6.94
CA SER A 48 19.67 -1.61 -7.27
C SER A 48 20.87 -2.12 -6.46
N ALA A 49 20.64 -2.49 -5.19
CA ALA A 49 21.69 -3.06 -4.33
C ALA A 49 22.09 -4.47 -4.80
N GLU A 50 21.12 -5.30 -5.19
CA GLU A 50 21.35 -6.65 -5.71
C GLU A 50 22.13 -6.62 -7.04
N ALA A 51 21.76 -5.74 -7.96
CA ALA A 51 22.42 -5.65 -9.27
C ALA A 51 23.89 -5.21 -9.19
N ASN A 52 24.23 -4.33 -8.25
CA ASN A 52 25.55 -3.69 -8.20
C ASN A 52 26.57 -4.40 -7.29
N ASN A 53 26.21 -5.48 -6.57
CA ASN A 53 27.05 -6.11 -5.53
C ASN A 53 27.70 -5.08 -4.57
N ALA A 54 27.10 -3.89 -4.44
CA ALA A 54 27.69 -2.73 -3.83
C ALA A 54 26.78 -2.27 -2.71
N HIS A 55 27.38 -2.05 -1.54
CA HIS A 55 26.75 -1.41 -0.41
C HIS A 55 26.52 0.06 -0.76
N THR A 56 25.47 0.36 -1.54
CA THR A 56 25.02 1.73 -1.76
C THR A 56 24.75 2.35 -0.39
N ARG A 57 25.43 3.46 -0.12
CA ARG A 57 25.32 4.20 1.14
C ARG A 57 23.84 4.44 1.41
N HIS A 58 23.35 3.93 2.53
CA HIS A 58 22.04 4.25 3.07
C HIS A 58 21.80 5.76 2.98
N VAL A 59 21.03 6.20 1.98
CA VAL A 59 20.42 7.51 2.00
C VAL A 59 19.36 7.42 3.07
N ARG A 60 19.76 7.79 4.30
CA ARG A 60 18.94 7.92 5.52
C ARG A 60 17.47 7.54 5.32
N SER A 61 17.16 6.24 5.26
CA SER A 61 15.80 5.80 5.50
C SER A 61 15.64 5.86 7.01
N THR A 62 14.69 6.66 7.45
CA THR A 62 14.21 6.65 8.83
C THR A 62 14.08 5.20 9.30
N GLU A 63 14.62 4.96 10.49
CA GLU A 63 14.46 3.75 11.28
C GLU A 63 12.97 3.31 11.23
N ASP A 64 12.73 2.00 11.07
CA ASP A 64 11.45 1.31 10.75
C ASP A 64 11.24 0.94 9.27
N LYS A 65 12.33 0.49 8.63
CA LYS A 65 12.35 -0.10 7.28
C LYS A 65 11.28 -1.19 7.15
N ILE A 66 10.43 -1.05 6.13
CA ILE A 66 9.58 -2.11 5.60
C ILE A 66 10.49 -3.33 5.34
N ILE A 67 10.39 -4.33 6.21
CA ILE A 67 11.09 -5.61 6.05
C ILE A 67 10.23 -6.36 5.03
N PHE A 68 10.68 -6.41 3.78
CA PHE A 68 10.05 -7.25 2.77
C PHE A 68 9.91 -8.67 3.33
N THR A 69 8.71 -9.23 3.23
CA THR A 69 8.48 -10.63 3.59
C THR A 69 9.10 -11.56 2.54
N GLU A 70 9.26 -12.84 2.86
CA GLU A 70 9.69 -13.82 1.84
C GLU A 70 8.70 -13.90 0.66
N ALA A 71 7.41 -13.66 0.93
CA ALA A 71 6.39 -13.57 -0.11
C ALA A 71 6.60 -12.33 -0.99
N ASP A 72 6.94 -11.18 -0.39
CA ASP A 72 7.30 -9.97 -1.14
C ASP A 72 8.52 -10.21 -2.01
N ASP A 73 9.56 -10.84 -1.49
CA ASP A 73 10.80 -11.10 -2.23
C ASP A 73 10.51 -11.93 -3.48
N ARG A 74 9.79 -13.04 -3.31
CA ARG A 74 9.38 -13.89 -4.44
C ARG A 74 8.49 -13.15 -5.44
N ALA A 75 7.56 -12.33 -4.94
CA ALA A 75 6.67 -11.56 -5.81
C ALA A 75 7.45 -10.51 -6.61
N ILE A 76 8.38 -9.78 -5.97
CA ILE A 76 9.23 -8.77 -6.61
C ILE A 76 10.08 -9.41 -7.71
N ASP A 77 10.71 -10.56 -7.42
CA ASP A 77 11.59 -11.24 -8.38
C ASP A 77 10.84 -11.80 -9.59
N GLN A 78 9.56 -12.17 -9.42
CA GLN A 78 8.72 -12.76 -10.47
C GLN A 78 7.85 -11.73 -11.21
N SER A 79 7.80 -10.48 -10.74
CA SER A 79 6.89 -9.47 -11.29
C SER A 79 7.55 -8.65 -12.40
N ASP A 80 6.89 -8.59 -13.56
CA ASP A 80 7.24 -7.63 -14.61
C ASP A 80 6.82 -6.20 -14.24
N ILE A 81 5.73 -6.05 -13.47
CA ILE A 81 5.14 -4.75 -13.11
C ILE A 81 4.72 -4.76 -11.64
N ILE A 82 5.17 -3.75 -10.90
CA ILE A 82 4.72 -3.46 -9.54
C ILE A 82 3.90 -2.17 -9.57
N MET A 83 2.65 -2.26 -9.13
CA MET A 83 1.72 -1.13 -9.07
C MET A 83 1.40 -0.77 -7.63
N THR A 84 1.29 0.53 -7.34
CA THR A 84 0.78 1.01 -6.06
C THR A 84 -0.45 1.89 -6.29
N PHE A 85 -1.46 1.71 -5.44
CA PHE A 85 -2.72 2.42 -5.52
C PHE A 85 -2.90 3.27 -4.27
N LEU A 86 -3.30 4.53 -4.45
CA LEU A 86 -3.67 5.40 -3.35
C LEU A 86 -5.16 5.21 -3.06
N ASN A 87 -5.50 5.30 -1.77
CA ASN A 87 -6.90 5.33 -1.36
C ASN A 87 -7.57 6.64 -1.82
N GLU A 88 -8.73 6.52 -2.47
CA GLU A 88 -9.54 7.63 -2.95
C GLU A 88 -10.77 7.81 -2.06
N ASN A 89 -10.65 8.72 -1.08
CA ASN A 89 -11.66 8.93 -0.01
C ASN A 89 -13.04 9.37 -0.51
N HIS A 90 -13.17 9.87 -1.73
CA HIS A 90 -14.43 10.40 -2.26
C HIS A 90 -15.39 9.31 -2.74
N HIS A 91 -14.93 8.05 -2.85
CA HIS A 91 -15.73 6.96 -3.40
C HIS A 91 -16.57 6.20 -2.37
N VAL A 92 -16.42 6.49 -1.07
CA VAL A 92 -17.20 5.79 -0.04
C VAL A 92 -17.85 6.76 0.93
N SER A 93 -19.17 6.71 1.00
CA SER A 93 -19.93 7.49 1.99
C SER A 93 -19.65 6.95 3.39
N GLU A 94 -19.22 7.83 4.31
CA GLU A 94 -19.13 7.48 5.72
C GLU A 94 -20.53 7.18 6.28
N VAL A 95 -20.66 6.04 6.95
CA VAL A 95 -21.92 5.67 7.63
C VAL A 95 -21.83 6.18 9.06
N ARG A 96 -22.82 6.97 9.49
CA ARG A 96 -22.83 7.71 10.76
C ARG A 96 -22.65 6.87 12.03
N HIS A 97 -22.79 5.55 11.94
CA HIS A 97 -22.72 4.62 13.07
C HIS A 97 -21.57 3.60 12.96
N GLU A 98 -20.82 3.61 11.86
CA GLU A 98 -19.63 2.80 11.71
C GLU A 98 -18.45 3.50 12.37
N LYS A 99 -17.65 2.76 13.13
CA LYS A 99 -16.43 3.29 13.75
C LYS A 99 -15.18 2.90 12.97
N GLY A 100 -15.30 1.92 12.07
CA GLY A 100 -14.25 1.55 11.16
C GLY A 100 -13.99 2.56 10.04
N ARG A 101 -13.04 2.24 9.17
CA ARG A 101 -12.68 3.05 8.01
C ARG A 101 -13.02 2.33 6.72
N ARG A 102 -13.61 3.08 5.78
CA ARG A 102 -13.85 2.63 4.41
C ARG A 102 -12.72 3.12 3.52
N LEU A 103 -12.11 2.23 2.76
CA LEU A 103 -11.03 2.51 1.82
C LEU A 103 -11.46 2.06 0.43
N TRP A 104 -11.18 2.84 -0.60
CA TRP A 104 -11.47 2.45 -1.97
C TRP A 104 -10.28 2.77 -2.86
N PHE A 105 -10.00 1.87 -3.80
CA PHE A 105 -8.85 1.94 -4.68
C PHE A 105 -9.32 1.82 -6.12
N ASP A 106 -8.87 2.73 -6.97
CA ASP A 106 -9.14 2.66 -8.41
C ASP A 106 -8.21 1.64 -9.08
N LEU A 107 -8.77 0.48 -9.41
CA LEU A 107 -8.08 -0.59 -10.11
C LEU A 107 -8.32 -0.57 -11.63
N SER A 108 -8.83 0.53 -12.19
CA SER A 108 -9.11 0.67 -13.63
C SER A 108 -7.90 0.37 -14.52
N LYS A 109 -6.69 0.62 -13.99
CA LYS A 109 -5.40 0.38 -14.66
C LYS A 109 -4.96 -1.08 -14.67
N VAL A 110 -5.59 -1.95 -13.88
CA VAL A 110 -5.30 -3.38 -13.89
C VAL A 110 -6.09 -4.01 -15.03
N ASP A 111 -5.37 -4.44 -16.07
CA ASP A 111 -5.95 -5.09 -17.24
C ASP A 111 -6.36 -6.53 -16.91
N GLU A 112 -7.41 -7.03 -17.55
CA GLU A 112 -7.92 -8.40 -17.37
C GLU A 112 -6.87 -9.47 -17.73
N ASN A 113 -5.97 -9.16 -18.65
CA ASN A 113 -4.90 -10.06 -19.10
C ASN A 113 -3.70 -10.08 -18.16
N MET A 114 -3.62 -9.18 -17.17
CA MET A 114 -2.53 -9.17 -16.19
C MET A 114 -2.74 -10.30 -15.17
N GLN A 115 -1.71 -11.11 -14.97
CA GLN A 115 -1.70 -12.09 -13.89
C GLN A 115 -1.32 -11.39 -12.57
N ILE A 116 -2.16 -11.54 -11.54
CA ILE A 116 -1.84 -11.02 -10.21
C ILE A 116 -1.04 -12.10 -9.46
N ILE A 117 0.24 -11.81 -9.21
CA ILE A 117 1.13 -12.67 -8.40
C ILE A 117 0.82 -12.47 -6.91
N LEU A 118 0.76 -11.22 -6.48
CA LEU A 118 0.48 -10.81 -5.10
C LEU A 118 -0.26 -9.47 -5.10
N ALA A 119 -1.27 -9.34 -4.25
CA ALA A 119 -1.85 -8.05 -3.91
C ALA A 119 -2.00 -7.93 -2.40
N GLU A 120 -1.56 -6.79 -1.85
CA GLU A 120 -1.56 -6.55 -0.42
C GLU A 120 -2.19 -5.21 -0.07
N LEU A 121 -3.00 -5.21 0.99
CA LEU A 121 -3.42 -4.01 1.68
C LEU A 121 -2.46 -3.77 2.85
N ARG A 122 -1.72 -2.66 2.79
CA ARG A 122 -0.78 -2.26 3.84
C ARG A 122 -1.32 -1.09 4.65
N LEU A 123 -1.43 -1.28 5.96
CA LEU A 123 -1.92 -0.29 6.92
C LEU A 123 -0.81 0.06 7.91
N TYR A 124 -0.59 1.34 8.18
CA TYR A 124 0.39 1.75 9.18
C TYR A 124 -0.31 1.98 10.52
N GLN A 125 0.07 1.19 11.51
CA GLN A 125 -0.36 1.39 12.88
C GLN A 125 0.49 2.46 13.55
N LEU A 126 -0.16 3.49 14.05
CA LEU A 126 0.43 4.48 14.94
C LEU A 126 0.14 4.11 16.39
N ASN A 127 1.19 4.06 17.20
CA ASN A 127 1.14 3.89 18.64
C ASN A 127 0.38 5.07 19.24
N GLN A 128 -0.78 4.75 19.77
CA GLN A 128 -1.60 5.67 20.52
C GLN A 128 -0.91 5.92 21.86
N LYS A 129 0.04 6.86 21.89
CA LYS A 129 0.67 7.39 23.12
C LYS A 129 -0.35 8.18 23.95
N ASN A 130 -1.46 7.56 24.33
CA ASN A 130 -2.39 8.12 25.27
C ASN A 130 -1.74 8.10 26.65
N LYS A 131 -1.39 9.29 27.16
CA LYS A 131 -0.81 9.51 28.50
C LYS A 131 -1.62 8.89 29.66
N TYR A 132 -2.82 8.40 29.39
CA TYR A 132 -3.80 7.92 30.38
C TYR A 132 -4.18 6.43 30.27
N LYS A 133 -3.71 5.68 29.26
CA LYS A 133 -3.97 4.22 29.17
C LYS A 133 -2.67 3.46 29.46
N LYS A 134 -2.58 2.89 30.66
CA LYS A 134 -1.41 2.14 31.17
C LYS A 134 -1.38 0.66 30.76
N SER A 135 -2.42 0.13 30.11
CA SER A 135 -2.51 -1.28 29.74
C SER A 135 -2.16 -1.49 28.27
N ASN A 136 -1.23 -2.42 28.00
CA ASN A 136 -1.06 -3.04 26.69
C ASN A 136 -2.34 -3.84 26.41
N GLU A 137 -3.29 -3.25 25.71
CA GLU A 137 -4.51 -3.94 25.30
C GLU A 137 -4.27 -4.58 23.94
N SER A 138 -4.58 -5.87 23.83
CA SER A 138 -4.65 -6.55 22.54
C SER A 138 -5.93 -6.14 21.83
N MET A 139 -5.80 -5.68 20.59
CA MET A 139 -6.89 -5.41 19.67
C MET A 139 -6.87 -6.45 18.54
N SER A 140 -8.02 -6.65 17.92
CA SER A 140 -8.14 -7.46 16.70
C SER A 140 -8.56 -6.51 15.59
N LEU A 141 -7.74 -6.45 14.53
CA LEU A 141 -8.01 -5.71 13.31
C LEU A 141 -8.67 -6.67 12.33
N ALA A 142 -9.88 -6.35 11.87
CA ALA A 142 -10.57 -7.13 10.84
C ALA A 142 -10.72 -6.31 9.57
N VAL A 143 -10.39 -6.95 8.45
CA VAL A 143 -10.48 -6.37 7.11
C VAL A 143 -11.57 -7.10 6.36
N TYR A 144 -12.47 -6.34 5.73
CA TYR A 144 -13.61 -6.86 4.99
C TYR A 144 -13.62 -6.31 3.57
N SER A 145 -14.06 -7.10 2.59
CA SER A 145 -14.50 -6.56 1.30
C SER A 145 -15.95 -6.09 1.43
N ILE A 146 -16.23 -4.92 0.86
CA ILE A 146 -17.60 -4.42 0.75
C ILE A 146 -18.22 -5.05 -0.48
N MET A 147 -19.41 -5.63 -0.33
CA MET A 147 -20.24 -6.08 -1.45
C MET A 147 -21.57 -5.35 -1.45
N ASN A 148 -22.18 -5.27 -2.63
CA ASN A 148 -23.53 -4.75 -2.79
C ASN A 148 -24.40 -5.89 -3.35
N ILE A 149 -25.31 -6.40 -2.52
CA ILE A 149 -26.27 -7.44 -2.87
C ILE A 149 -27.65 -6.79 -2.82
N ASP A 150 -28.31 -6.68 -3.96
CA ASP A 150 -29.68 -6.15 -4.08
C ASP A 150 -29.92 -4.76 -3.43
N GLY A 151 -28.88 -3.92 -3.41
CA GLY A 151 -28.93 -2.58 -2.83
C GLY A 151 -28.54 -2.53 -1.34
N GLU A 152 -28.38 -3.68 -0.68
CA GLU A 152 -27.83 -3.78 0.65
C GLU A 152 -26.31 -3.99 0.61
N LYS A 153 -25.59 -3.21 1.43
CA LYS A 153 -24.14 -3.36 1.57
C LYS A 153 -23.85 -4.44 2.60
N ASP A 154 -23.17 -5.49 2.17
CA ASP A 154 -22.70 -6.57 3.04
C ASP A 154 -21.16 -6.53 3.17
N LEU A 155 -20.64 -7.12 4.24
CA LEU A 155 -19.21 -7.17 4.57
C LEU A 155 -18.73 -8.62 4.61
N ILE A 156 -17.90 -9.02 3.65
CA ILE A 156 -17.22 -10.32 3.71
C ILE A 156 -15.88 -10.14 4.40
N LYS A 157 -15.66 -10.87 5.50
CA LYS A 157 -14.37 -10.86 6.21
C LYS A 157 -13.28 -11.51 5.35
N ILE A 158 -12.20 -10.76 5.12
CA ILE A 158 -11.00 -11.22 4.41
C ILE A 158 -9.98 -11.75 5.41
N SER A 159 -9.70 -10.96 6.45
CA SER A 159 -8.72 -11.31 7.47
C SER A 159 -9.09 -10.72 8.82
N GLU A 160 -8.52 -11.34 9.86
CA GLU A 160 -8.58 -10.85 11.23
C GLU A 160 -7.23 -11.11 11.88
N THR A 161 -6.60 -10.06 12.39
CA THR A 161 -5.23 -10.11 12.93
C THR A 161 -5.18 -9.45 14.28
N ASP A 162 -4.53 -10.11 15.23
CA ASP A 162 -4.32 -9.57 16.55
C ASP A 162 -3.13 -8.62 16.58
N ILE A 163 -3.39 -7.39 17.03
CA ILE A 163 -2.41 -6.32 17.12
C ILE A 163 -2.31 -5.81 18.55
N SER A 164 -1.13 -5.31 18.92
CA SER A 164 -0.89 -4.71 20.23
C SER A 164 -0.91 -3.19 20.11
N THR A 165 -1.63 -2.49 20.99
CA THR A 165 -1.76 -1.02 20.92
C THR A 165 -0.45 -0.24 21.10
N ASN A 166 0.59 -0.89 21.62
CA ASN A 166 1.87 -0.27 21.95
C ASN A 166 2.94 -0.41 20.86
N ARG A 167 2.59 -0.99 19.71
CA ARG A 167 3.50 -1.15 18.57
C ARG A 167 3.19 -0.11 17.50
N ASP A 168 4.26 0.42 16.92
CA ASP A 168 4.26 1.15 15.65
C ASP A 168 4.66 0.17 14.55
N GLY A 169 4.07 0.27 13.37
CA GLY A 169 4.52 -0.53 12.23
C GLY A 169 3.48 -0.83 11.17
N TRP A 170 3.95 -1.50 10.12
CA TRP A 170 3.11 -1.96 9.02
C TRP A 170 2.34 -3.22 9.38
N ILE A 171 1.09 -3.25 8.96
CA ILE A 171 0.22 -4.42 8.98
C ILE A 171 -0.09 -4.74 7.52
N GLU A 172 0.27 -5.95 7.11
CA GLU A 172 0.18 -6.40 5.73
C GLU A 172 -0.91 -7.47 5.63
N ILE A 173 -1.91 -7.21 4.81
CA ILE A 173 -3.02 -8.13 4.58
C ILE A 173 -3.00 -8.57 3.13
N ASN A 174 -2.90 -9.89 2.91
CA ASN A 174 -3.07 -10.46 1.58
C ASN A 174 -4.52 -10.28 1.12
N VAL A 175 -4.69 -9.60 -0.01
CA VAL A 175 -5.99 -9.34 -0.65
C VAL A 175 -6.02 -9.85 -2.09
N THR A 176 -5.08 -10.73 -2.49
CA THR A 176 -4.92 -11.23 -3.86
C THR A 176 -6.24 -11.73 -4.45
N SER A 177 -6.97 -12.59 -3.74
CA SER A 177 -8.23 -13.14 -4.24
C SER A 177 -9.33 -12.10 -4.45
N VAL A 178 -9.36 -11.05 -3.63
CA VAL A 178 -10.36 -9.97 -3.75
C VAL A 178 -10.03 -9.05 -4.92
N VAL A 179 -8.75 -8.72 -5.09
CA VAL A 179 -8.29 -7.90 -6.22
C VAL A 179 -8.45 -8.66 -7.54
N GLU A 180 -8.23 -9.97 -7.56
CA GLU A 180 -8.48 -10.83 -8.73
C GLU A 180 -9.97 -10.82 -9.12
N LEU A 181 -10.88 -10.89 -8.13
CA LEU A 181 -12.32 -10.75 -8.38
C LEU A 181 -12.66 -9.37 -8.95
N TRP A 182 -12.12 -8.29 -8.37
CA TRP A 182 -12.36 -6.92 -8.84
C TRP A 182 -11.77 -6.63 -10.22
N LYS A 183 -10.67 -7.31 -10.59
CA LYS A 183 -10.11 -7.28 -11.95
C LYS A 183 -11.11 -7.85 -12.95
N MET A 184 -11.65 -9.05 -12.66
CA MET A 184 -12.60 -9.75 -13.53
C MET A 184 -13.99 -9.07 -13.56
N GLN A 185 -14.43 -8.50 -12.43
CA GLN A 185 -15.73 -7.86 -12.29
C GLN A 185 -15.59 -6.47 -11.68
N LYS A 186 -15.21 -5.48 -12.49
CA LYS A 186 -14.93 -4.10 -12.03
C LYS A 186 -16.06 -3.46 -11.22
N ILE A 187 -17.32 -3.75 -11.56
CA ILE A 187 -18.51 -3.23 -10.86
C ILE A 187 -18.64 -3.75 -9.41
N SER A 188 -17.99 -4.86 -9.08
CA SER A 188 -17.99 -5.43 -7.73
C SER A 188 -17.02 -4.72 -6.77
N ASN A 189 -16.16 -3.83 -7.27
CA ASN A 189 -15.22 -3.07 -6.44
C ASN A 189 -15.94 -1.97 -5.65
N ASN A 190 -16.35 -2.31 -4.43
CA ASN A 190 -16.91 -1.36 -3.47
C ASN A 190 -15.93 -0.99 -2.36
N GLY A 191 -14.66 -1.40 -2.48
CA GLY A 191 -13.60 -1.11 -1.54
C GLY A 191 -13.56 -2.04 -0.32
N PHE A 192 -12.73 -1.67 0.64
CA PHE A 192 -12.53 -2.39 1.89
C PHE A 192 -13.15 -1.64 3.06
N TYR A 193 -13.57 -2.39 4.08
CA TYR A 193 -13.93 -1.87 5.39
C TYR A 193 -12.95 -2.40 6.43
N ILE A 194 -12.46 -1.52 7.30
CA ILE A 194 -11.47 -1.81 8.33
C ILE A 194 -12.08 -1.56 9.70
N GLY A 195 -12.34 -2.64 10.43
CA GLY A 195 -12.83 -2.59 11.81
C GLY A 195 -11.72 -2.94 12.81
N ALA A 196 -11.74 -2.31 13.99
CA ALA A 196 -10.87 -2.69 15.09
C ALA A 196 -11.68 -2.94 16.36
N TYR A 197 -11.34 -3.99 17.09
CA TYR A 197 -12.09 -4.48 18.25
C TYR A 197 -11.14 -4.73 19.41
N TYR A 198 -11.56 -4.43 20.64
CA TYR A 198 -10.78 -4.79 21.82
C TYR A 198 -11.04 -6.27 22.08
N LYS A 199 -10.00 -7.07 22.33
CA LYS A 199 -10.22 -8.48 22.73
C LYS A 199 -11.03 -8.62 24.01
N SER A 200 -10.93 -7.64 24.91
CA SER A 200 -11.75 -7.59 26.13
C SER A 200 -13.23 -7.28 25.86
N ARG A 201 -13.56 -6.74 24.67
CA ARG A 201 -14.91 -6.32 24.25
C ARG A 201 -15.10 -6.57 22.74
N PRO A 202 -15.14 -7.84 22.30
CA PRO A 202 -15.14 -8.19 20.88
C PRO A 202 -16.36 -7.66 20.12
N GLY A 203 -17.48 -7.39 20.81
CA GLY A 203 -18.70 -6.84 20.19
C GLY A 203 -18.73 -5.31 20.06
N THR A 204 -17.69 -4.59 20.48
CA THR A 204 -17.65 -3.12 20.40
C THR A 204 -16.53 -2.68 19.48
N GLU A 205 -16.91 -2.21 18.30
CA GLU A 205 -15.98 -1.59 17.37
C GLU A 205 -15.38 -0.29 17.95
N ILE A 206 -14.13 -0.03 17.59
CA ILE A 206 -13.31 1.10 18.00
C ILE A 206 -13.05 1.98 16.77
N PHE A 207 -12.86 3.27 17.01
CA PHE A 207 -12.50 4.21 15.96
C PHE A 207 -11.12 3.89 15.39
N CYS A 208 -11.10 3.57 14.10
CA CYS A 208 -9.89 3.39 13.29
C CYS A 208 -9.37 4.73 12.75
#